data_AF-A0A7Y8IBG4-F1
#
_entry.id   AF-A0A7Y8IBG4-F1
#
_cell.length_a   1.000
_cell.length_b   1.000
_cell.length_c   1.000
_cell.angle_alpha   90.00
_cell.angle_beta   90.00
_cell.angle_gamma   90.00
#
_symmetry.space_group_name_H-M   'P 1'
#
loop_
_entity.id
_entity.type
_entity.pdbx_description
1 polymer ?
#
loop_
_entity_poly.entity_id
_entity_poly.type
_entity_poly.pdbx_seq_one_letter_code
_entity_poly.pdbx_strand_id
1 'polypeptide(L)'
;MGIDNPTEKQFYDIFLIACDERGIKFDKNVFIHLLREYYFSAGRPLKACHPRDLLDQLTDFATYRGERPAMTVELIDRAARSYFAELF
;
A
#
# COMPACT_ATOMS: atom_id res chain seq x y z
N MET A 1 6.64 -21.44 -12.95
CA MET A 1 5.22 -21.01 -13.04
C MET A 1 5.21 -19.56 -12.63
N GLY A 2 5.06 -18.64 -13.58
CA GLY A 2 5.22 -17.20 -13.32
C GLY A 2 4.12 -16.73 -12.37
N ILE A 3 4.48 -15.98 -11.33
CA ILE A 3 3.48 -15.26 -10.56
C ILE A 3 3.06 -14.08 -11.43
N ASP A 4 1.95 -14.23 -12.15
CA ASP A 4 1.38 -13.16 -12.95
C ASP A 4 1.00 -11.97 -12.05
N ASN A 5 1.06 -10.77 -12.61
CA ASN A 5 0.64 -9.57 -11.89
C ASN A 5 -0.87 -9.68 -11.57
N PRO A 6 -1.30 -9.35 -10.34
CA PRO A 6 -2.72 -9.32 -10.02
C PRO A 6 -3.45 -8.29 -10.89
N THR A 7 -4.69 -8.63 -11.23
CA THR A 7 -5.69 -7.65 -11.69
C THR A 7 -5.99 -6.63 -10.59
N GLU A 8 -6.60 -5.49 -10.94
CA GLU A 8 -7.02 -4.48 -9.95
C GLU A 8 -7.92 -5.05 -8.85
N LYS A 9 -8.85 -5.95 -9.22
CA LYS A 9 -9.72 -6.63 -8.25
C LYS A 9 -8.91 -7.52 -7.30
N GLN A 10 -8.00 -8.33 -7.83
CA GLN A 10 -7.16 -9.18 -6.98
C GLN A 10 -6.25 -8.35 -6.08
N PHE A 11 -5.69 -7.26 -6.61
CA PHE A 11 -4.87 -6.34 -5.82
C PHE A 11 -5.68 -5.68 -4.69
N TYR A 12 -6.93 -5.28 -4.96
CA TYR A 12 -7.86 -4.81 -3.94
C TYR A 12 -8.15 -5.87 -2.87
N ASP A 13 -8.46 -7.10 -3.28
CA ASP A 13 -8.73 -8.20 -2.35
C ASP A 13 -7.51 -8.51 -1.46
N ILE A 14 -6.30 -8.50 -2.04
CA ILE A 14 -5.04 -8.67 -1.30
C ILE A 14 -4.84 -7.50 -0.32
N PHE A 15 -5.15 -6.27 -0.72
CA PHE A 15 -4.99 -5.10 0.12
C PHE A 15 -5.95 -5.13 1.33
N LEU A 16 -7.18 -5.58 1.13
CA LEU A 16 -8.14 -5.78 2.22
C LEU A 16 -7.62 -6.79 3.25
N ILE A 17 -7.13 -7.94 2.78
CA ILE A 17 -6.55 -8.97 3.65
C ILE A 17 -5.34 -8.42 4.41
N ALA A 18 -4.44 -7.72 3.71
CA ALA A 18 -3.23 -7.17 4.32
C ALA A 18 -3.53 -6.08 5.37
N CYS A 19 -4.59 -5.29 5.18
CA CYS A 19 -5.11 -4.36 6.18
C CYS A 19 -5.65 -5.09 7.42
N ASP A 20 -6.47 -6.13 7.22
CA ASP A 20 -7.05 -6.93 8.30
C ASP A 20 -5.98 -7.61 9.15
N GLU A 21 -4.99 -8.25 8.51
CA GLU A 21 -3.83 -8.88 9.17
C GLU A 21 -3.04 -7.93 10.08
N ARG A 22 -3.07 -6.62 9.78
CA ARG A 22 -2.37 -5.57 10.54
C ARG A 22 -3.27 -4.81 11.51
N GLY A 23 -4.56 -5.14 11.57
CA GLY A 23 -5.54 -4.39 12.35
C GLY A 23 -5.73 -2.95 11.86
N ILE A 24 -5.40 -2.66 10.60
CA ILE A 24 -5.56 -1.35 9.98
C ILE A 24 -6.94 -1.31 9.33
N LYS A 25 -7.79 -0.36 9.73
CA LYS A 25 -9.07 -0.14 9.06
C LYS A 25 -8.82 0.32 7.62
N PHE A 26 -9.31 -0.46 6.67
CA PHE A 26 -9.24 -0.11 5.25
C PHE A 26 -10.07 1.14 4.94
N ASP A 27 -9.47 2.05 4.15
CA ASP A 27 -10.14 3.23 3.61
C ASP A 27 -10.08 3.22 2.08
N LYS A 28 -11.26 3.13 1.45
CA LYS A 28 -11.39 3.04 -0.01
C LYS A 28 -10.88 4.31 -0.72
N ASN A 29 -11.08 5.48 -0.14
CA ASN A 29 -10.67 6.74 -0.77
C ASN A 29 -9.14 6.87 -0.78
N VAL A 30 -8.49 6.47 0.32
CA VAL A 30 -7.03 6.45 0.42
C VAL A 30 -6.43 5.37 -0.51
N PHE A 31 -7.09 4.23 -0.66
CA PHE A 31 -6.68 3.21 -1.62
C PHE A 31 -6.75 3.71 -3.07
N ILE A 32 -7.84 4.39 -3.44
CA ILE A 32 -7.98 5.00 -4.78
C ILE A 32 -6.89 6.05 -5.01
N HIS A 33 -6.58 6.87 -3.99
CA HIS A 33 -5.47 7.82 -4.05
C HIS A 33 -4.13 7.12 -4.31
N LEU A 34 -3.81 6.07 -3.55
CA LEU A 34 -2.60 5.26 -3.76
C LEU A 34 -2.48 4.75 -5.19
N LEU A 35 -3.55 4.15 -5.73
CA LEU A 35 -3.57 3.62 -7.09
C LEU A 35 -3.34 4.72 -8.13
N ARG A 36 -4.05 5.84 -8.01
CA ARG A 36 -3.94 6.94 -8.98
C ARG A 36 -2.53 7.55 -8.97
N GLU A 37 -2.01 7.87 -7.79
CA GLU A 37 -0.79 8.66 -7.64
C GLU A 37 0.50 7.85 -7.77
N TYR A 38 0.52 6.58 -7.38
CA TYR A 38 1.76 5.79 -7.35
C TYR A 38 1.78 4.62 -8.33
N TYR A 39 0.63 4.19 -8.83
CA TYR A 39 0.55 3.11 -9.81
C TYR A 39 0.26 3.62 -11.21
N PHE A 40 -0.91 4.22 -11.42
CA PHE A 40 -1.37 4.56 -12.77
C PHE A 40 -0.61 5.74 -13.38
N SER A 41 -0.40 6.82 -12.61
CA SER A 41 0.39 7.99 -13.06
C SER A 41 1.83 7.61 -13.46
N ALA A 42 2.40 6.62 -12.77
CA ALA A 42 3.77 6.15 -12.95
C ALA A 42 3.88 4.90 -13.85
N GLY A 43 2.76 4.39 -14.37
CA GLY A 43 2.72 3.18 -15.20
C GLY A 43 3.25 1.91 -14.51
N ARG A 44 3.14 1.83 -13.18
CA ARG A 44 3.70 0.70 -12.41
C ARG A 44 2.79 -0.53 -12.48
N PRO A 45 3.37 -1.73 -12.68
CA PRO A 45 2.61 -2.96 -12.55
C PRO A 45 2.17 -3.17 -11.10
N LEU A 46 0.96 -3.70 -10.92
CA LEU A 46 0.52 -4.22 -9.64
C LEU A 46 1.31 -5.50 -9.32
N LYS A 47 1.82 -5.63 -8.09
CA LYS A 47 2.48 -6.84 -7.61
C LYS A 47 1.81 -7.29 -6.33
N ALA A 48 1.66 -8.61 -6.17
CA ALA A 48 1.00 -9.19 -5.00
C ALA A 48 1.71 -8.88 -3.66
N CYS A 49 3.02 -8.56 -3.68
CA CYS A 49 3.76 -8.18 -2.48
C CYS A 49 3.51 -6.72 -2.05
N HIS A 50 3.26 -5.80 -2.97
CA HIS A 50 3.23 -4.37 -2.65
C HIS A 50 2.23 -3.98 -1.54
N PRO A 51 1.00 -4.53 -1.47
CA PRO A 51 0.07 -4.17 -0.40
C PRO A 51 0.67 -4.42 0.99
N ARG A 52 1.36 -5.55 1.16
CA ARG A 52 2.02 -5.91 2.40
C ARG A 52 3.12 -4.93 2.73
N ASP A 53 4.04 -4.74 1.79
CA ASP A 53 5.24 -3.92 2.00
C ASP A 53 4.88 -2.45 2.25
N LEU A 54 3.88 -1.92 1.55
CA LEU A 54 3.38 -0.56 1.76
C LEU A 54 2.75 -0.38 3.13
N LEU A 55 1.96 -1.36 3.60
CA LEU A 55 1.35 -1.29 4.92
C LEU A 55 2.36 -1.51 6.06
N ASP A 56 3.44 -2.27 5.81
CA ASP A 56 4.57 -2.41 6.74
C ASP A 56 5.31 -1.08 6.89
N GLN A 57 5.68 -0.43 5.79
CA GLN A 57 6.27 0.91 5.80
C GLN A 57 5.38 1.94 6.50
N LEU A 58 4.08 1.90 6.22
CA LEU A 58 3.10 2.75 6.91
C LEU A 58 3.10 2.52 8.43
N THR A 59 3.12 1.26 8.84
CA THR A 59 3.12 0.86 10.25
C THR A 59 4.40 1.32 10.94
N ASP A 60 5.55 1.15 10.31
CA ASP A 60 6.85 1.60 10.82
C ASP A 60 6.88 3.12 11.01
N PHE A 61 6.33 3.89 10.06
CA PHE A 61 6.25 5.35 10.21
C PHE A 61 5.31 5.79 11.34
N ALA A 62 4.15 5.16 11.48
CA ALA A 62 3.22 5.49 12.57
C ALA A 62 3.81 5.16 13.94
N THR A 63 4.37 3.95 14.08
CA THR A 63 4.95 3.48 15.35
C THR A 63 6.18 4.29 15.75
N TYR A 64 7.04 4.67 14.80
CA TYR A 64 8.18 5.56 15.07
C TYR A 64 7.76 6.91 15.67
N ARG A 65 6.58 7.42 15.31
CA ARG A 65 6.00 8.66 15.87
C ARG A 65 5.18 8.45 17.14
N GLY A 66 5.06 7.22 17.64
CA GLY A 66 4.18 6.87 18.76
C GLY A 66 2.68 6.97 18.42
N GLU A 67 2.34 6.95 17.13
CA GLU A 67 0.97 7.02 16.63
C GLU A 67 0.42 5.61 16.33
N ARG A 68 -0.91 5.49 16.30
CA ARG A 68 -1.55 4.24 15.86
C ARG A 68 -1.51 4.15 14.32
N PRO A 69 -1.13 2.99 13.74
CA PRO A 69 -1.22 2.77 12.31
C PRO A 69 -2.65 2.99 11.81
N ALA A 70 -2.79 3.83 10.78
CA ALA A 70 -4.07 4.13 10.14
C ALA A 70 -3.85 4.40 8.66
N MET A 71 -4.82 3.96 7.84
CA MET A 71 -4.78 4.19 6.39
C MET A 71 -5.19 5.63 6.08
N THR A 72 -4.30 6.59 6.32
CA THR A 72 -4.47 8.01 5.96
C THR A 72 -3.68 8.34 4.70
N VAL A 73 -4.09 9.39 3.98
CA VAL A 73 -3.36 9.86 2.78
C VAL A 73 -1.90 10.18 3.12
N GLU A 74 -1.65 10.86 4.23
CA GLU A 74 -0.28 11.23 4.66
C GLU A 74 0.62 10.01 4.86
N LEU A 75 0.14 9.02 5.62
CA LEU A 75 0.93 7.83 5.93
C LEU A 75 1.13 6.94 4.71
N ILE A 76 0.11 6.81 3.85
CA ILE A 76 0.21 6.07 2.59
C ILE A 76 1.15 6.76 1.61
N ASP A 77 1.11 8.10 1.51
CA ASP A 77 2.05 8.86 0.68
C ASP A 77 3.48 8.63 1.15
N ARG A 78 3.71 8.68 2.46
CA ARG A 78 5.05 8.47 3.03
C ARG A 78 5.56 7.05 2.77
N ALA A 79 4.71 6.05 3.01
CA ALA A 79 5.01 4.65 2.73
C ALA A 79 5.35 4.42 1.24
N ALA A 80 4.49 4.92 0.34
CA ALA A 80 4.68 4.74 -1.10
C ALA A 80 5.91 5.47 -1.62
N ARG A 81 6.18 6.70 -1.17
CA ARG A 81 7.39 7.43 -1.54
C ARG A 81 8.65 6.71 -1.09
N SER A 82 8.68 6.19 0.14
CA SER A 82 9.83 5.43 0.64
C SER A 82 10.04 4.15 -0.16
N TYR A 83 8.98 3.33 -0.27
CA TYR A 83 9.03 2.04 -0.94
C TYR A 83 9.43 2.13 -2.42
N PHE A 84 8.84 3.08 -3.16
CA PHE A 84 9.13 3.25 -4.58
C PHE A 84 10.38 4.08 -4.87
N ALA A 85 10.96 4.77 -3.89
CA ALA A 85 12.27 5.41 -4.04
C ALA A 85 13.42 4.40 -3.99
N GLU A 86 13.29 3.31 -3.22
CA GLU A 86 14.29 2.23 -3.14
C GLU A 86 14.32 1.32 -4.38
N LEU A 87 13.31 1.44 -5.26
CA LEU A 87 13.17 0.64 -6.47
C LEU A 87 13.94 1.21 -7.69
N PHE A 88 14.84 2.19 -7.48
CA PHE A 88 15.68 2.81 -8.52
C PHE A 88 17.16 2.86 -8.14
#